data_AF-A0A432SZB7-F1
#
_entry.id   AF-A0A432SZB7-F1
#
_cell.length_a   1.000
_cell.length_b   1.000
_cell.length_c   1.000
_cell.angle_alpha   90.00
_cell.angle_beta   90.00
_cell.angle_gamma   90.00
#
_symmetry.space_group_name_H-M   'P 1'
#
loop_
_entity.id
_entity.type
_entity.pdbx_description
1 polymer ?
#
loop_
_entity_poly.entity_id
_entity_poly.type
_entity_poly.pdbx_seq_one_letter_code
_entity_poly.pdbx_strand_id
1 'polypeptide(L)'
;MSINLIEKSLLPLFVATLLLGGFFWQFSTIYPFIINNFSSYKLSVLYSHLIIYTFLVFILFTSFVNFINHFILKSKFFIATTLLVSLLFYALINNLVHDLIDYFITLPLSEDTLMGLILFIVTTIGYTLYSLILLFFNKFIPLSHIIIFTLLGLSYSAFFINSYCYPIVEIFSKF
;
A
#
# COMPACT_ATOMS: atom_id res chain seq x y z
N MET A 1 -17.48 25.87 -23.15
CA MET A 1 -16.85 24.61 -22.69
C MET A 1 -17.99 23.65 -22.38
N SER A 2 -18.11 22.51 -23.08
CA SER A 2 -19.30 21.66 -22.94
C SER A 2 -19.31 20.97 -21.57
N ILE A 3 -20.48 20.84 -20.95
CA ILE A 3 -20.71 20.14 -19.66
C ILE A 3 -20.08 18.74 -19.68
N ASN A 4 -20.10 18.08 -20.84
CA ASN A 4 -19.45 16.80 -21.11
C ASN A 4 -17.94 16.76 -20.86
N LEU A 5 -17.23 17.89 -21.03
CA LEU A 5 -15.79 17.98 -20.83
C LEU A 5 -15.45 18.20 -19.35
N ILE A 6 -16.34 18.90 -18.62
CA ILE A 6 -16.26 19.13 -17.18
C ILE A 6 -16.44 17.79 -16.43
N GLU A 7 -17.49 17.03 -16.72
CA GLU A 7 -17.72 15.73 -16.09
C GLU A 7 -16.60 14.72 -16.40
N LYS A 8 -16.07 14.70 -17.62
CA LYS A 8 -15.05 13.73 -18.04
C LYS A 8 -13.65 14.01 -17.47
N SER A 9 -13.35 15.21 -16.99
CA SER A 9 -12.01 15.59 -16.56
C SER A 9 -11.92 16.15 -15.13
N LEU A 10 -12.89 16.96 -14.69
CA LEU A 10 -12.84 17.60 -13.37
C LEU A 10 -13.30 16.67 -12.25
N LEU A 11 -14.37 15.90 -12.45
CA LEU A 11 -14.85 14.97 -11.42
C LEU A 11 -13.78 13.91 -11.06
N PRO A 12 -13.12 13.23 -12.02
CA PRO A 12 -12.07 12.27 -11.69
C PRO A 12 -10.88 12.93 -10.97
N LEU A 13 -10.49 14.16 -11.33
CA LEU A 13 -9.45 14.92 -10.63
C LEU A 13 -9.84 15.28 -9.19
N PHE A 14 -11.09 15.71 -8.99
CA PHE A 14 -11.59 16.03 -7.67
C PHE A 14 -11.56 14.81 -6.76
N VAL A 15 -12.04 13.66 -7.25
CA VAL A 15 -11.97 12.39 -6.50
C VAL A 15 -10.52 11.98 -6.25
N ALA A 16 -9.62 12.11 -7.24
CA ALA A 16 -8.19 11.84 -7.04
C ALA A 16 -7.60 12.67 -5.90
N THR A 17 -7.92 13.97 -5.88
CA THR A 17 -7.42 14.92 -4.87
C THR A 17 -7.91 14.54 -3.47
N LEU A 18 -9.19 14.20 -3.32
CA LEU A 18 -9.75 13.74 -2.04
C LEU A 18 -9.07 12.46 -1.55
N LEU A 19 -8.88 11.48 -2.43
CA LEU A 19 -8.24 10.20 -2.09
C LEU A 19 -6.78 10.38 -1.68
N LEU A 20 -6.02 11.17 -2.43
CA LEU A 20 -4.63 11.48 -2.11
C LEU A 20 -4.52 12.24 -0.77
N GLY A 21 -5.40 13.22 -0.54
CA GLY A 21 -5.47 13.94 0.73
C GLY A 21 -5.74 12.99 1.91
N GLY A 22 -6.72 12.09 1.77
CA GLY A 22 -7.01 11.06 2.77
C GLY A 22 -5.84 10.11 3.01
N PHE A 23 -5.18 9.65 1.95
CA PHE A 23 -4.00 8.80 2.01
C PHE A 23 -2.84 9.46 2.77
N PHE A 24 -2.53 10.72 2.47
CA PHE A 24 -1.46 11.46 3.17
C PHE A 24 -1.82 11.78 4.62
N TRP A 25 -3.09 12.14 4.89
CA TRP A 25 -3.56 12.36 6.25
C TRP A 25 -3.46 11.08 7.10
N GLN A 26 -3.86 9.94 6.55
CA GLN A 26 -3.74 8.65 7.21
C GLN A 26 -2.27 8.33 7.53
N PHE A 27 -1.37 8.51 6.56
CA PHE A 27 0.07 8.29 6.77
C PHE A 27 0.64 9.19 7.86
N SER A 28 0.38 10.50 7.80
CA SER A 28 0.89 11.48 8.77
C SER A 28 0.32 11.30 10.19
N THR A 29 -0.82 10.63 10.34
CA THR A 29 -1.47 10.41 11.65
C THR A 29 -1.12 9.06 12.25
N ILE A 30 -1.24 7.98 11.47
CA ILE A 30 -1.07 6.62 11.99
C ILE A 30 0.41 6.25 12.11
N TYR A 31 1.27 6.73 11.21
CA TYR A 31 2.70 6.41 11.26
C TYR A 31 3.35 6.86 12.59
N PRO A 32 3.16 8.11 13.07
CA PRO A 32 3.65 8.52 14.38
C PRO A 32 2.94 7.81 15.54
N PHE A 33 1.65 7.48 15.39
CA PHE A 33 0.91 6.71 16.40
C PHE A 33 1.55 5.33 16.64
N ILE A 34 1.96 4.62 15.57
CA ILE A 34 2.66 3.34 15.68
C ILE A 34 3.98 3.52 16.43
N ILE A 35 4.77 4.54 16.08
CA ILE A 35 6.04 4.84 16.77
C ILE A 35 5.80 5.06 18.26
N ASN A 36 4.86 5.93 18.62
CA ASN A 36 4.61 6.27 20.02
C ASN A 36 4.19 5.04 20.84
N ASN A 37 3.31 4.18 20.30
CA ASN A 37 2.83 3.01 21.03
C ASN A 37 3.85 1.87 21.12
N PHE A 38 4.73 1.72 20.13
CA PHE A 38 5.68 0.59 20.09
C PHE A 38 7.13 0.98 20.40
N SER A 39 7.42 2.26 20.63
CA SER A 39 8.77 2.76 20.96
C SER A 39 9.38 2.11 22.21
N SER A 40 8.57 1.74 23.19
CA SER A 40 9.00 1.08 24.43
C SER A 40 9.06 -0.46 24.33
N TYR A 41 8.67 -1.03 23.20
CA TYR A 41 8.69 -2.48 22.97
C TYR A 41 10.03 -2.90 22.31
N LYS A 42 10.13 -4.18 21.91
CA LYS A 42 11.27 -4.66 21.12
C LYS A 42 11.30 -3.93 19.77
N LEU A 43 12.49 -3.47 19.38
CA LEU A 43 12.72 -2.75 18.12
C LEU A 43 12.19 -3.51 16.90
N SER A 44 12.29 -4.86 16.91
CA SER A 44 11.75 -5.72 15.87
C SER A 44 10.24 -5.59 15.70
N VAL A 45 9.50 -5.50 16.80
CA VAL A 45 8.03 -5.36 16.79
C VAL A 45 7.64 -4.02 16.19
N LEU A 46 8.30 -2.93 16.60
CA LEU A 46 8.06 -1.60 16.06
C LEU A 46 8.29 -1.58 14.54
N TYR A 47 9.47 -2.04 14.09
CA TYR A 47 9.82 -2.03 12.68
C TYR A 47 8.92 -2.93 11.84
N SER A 48 8.42 -4.05 12.38
CA SER A 48 7.46 -4.91 11.68
C SER A 48 6.13 -4.20 11.46
N HIS A 49 5.60 -3.52 12.47
CA HIS A 49 4.38 -2.72 12.30
C HIS A 49 4.57 -1.60 11.28
N LEU A 50 5.72 -0.92 11.30
CA LEU A 50 6.03 0.14 10.34
C LEU A 50 6.14 -0.39 8.91
N ILE A 51 6.79 -1.54 8.69
CA ILE A 51 6.82 -2.19 7.37
C ILE A 51 5.44 -2.60 6.91
N ILE A 52 4.68 -3.33 7.75
CA ILE A 52 3.34 -3.77 7.41
C ILE A 52 2.50 -2.56 7.03
N TYR A 53 2.49 -1.52 7.88
CA TYR A 53 1.73 -0.31 7.61
C TYR A 53 2.15 0.37 6.30
N THR A 54 3.46 0.54 6.08
CA THR A 54 4.01 1.23 4.92
C THR A 54 3.59 0.57 3.61
N PHE A 55 3.67 -0.76 3.51
CA PHE A 55 3.39 -1.48 2.26
C PHE A 55 1.92 -1.93 2.15
N LEU A 56 1.27 -2.34 3.24
CA LEU A 56 -0.14 -2.75 3.22
C LEU A 56 -1.05 -1.58 2.90
N VAL A 57 -0.82 -0.40 3.49
CA VAL A 57 -1.66 0.77 3.16
C VAL A 57 -1.50 1.13 1.68
N PHE A 58 -0.30 0.99 1.12
CA PHE A 58 -0.08 1.26 -0.30
C PHE A 58 -0.81 0.29 -1.21
N ILE A 59 -0.75 -1.02 -0.92
CA ILE A 59 -1.41 -2.04 -1.75
C ILE A 59 -2.93 -1.89 -1.66
N LEU A 60 -3.48 -1.63 -0.47
CA LEU A 60 -4.90 -1.40 -0.26
C LEU A 60 -5.37 -0.11 -0.95
N PHE A 61 -4.59 0.96 -0.87
CA PHE A 61 -4.89 2.20 -1.58
C PHE A 61 -4.90 2.00 -3.10
N THR A 62 -3.89 1.33 -3.64
CA THR A 62 -3.81 1.00 -5.08
C THR A 62 -5.01 0.15 -5.51
N SER A 63 -5.37 -0.85 -4.73
CA SER A 63 -6.57 -1.67 -4.98
C SER A 63 -7.84 -0.85 -4.94
N PHE A 64 -8.01 0.01 -3.94
CA PHE A 64 -9.19 0.85 -3.79
C PHE A 64 -9.35 1.83 -4.96
N VAL A 65 -8.26 2.47 -5.37
CA VAL A 65 -8.21 3.33 -6.56
C VAL A 65 -8.61 2.54 -7.81
N ASN A 66 -8.05 1.35 -8.02
CA ASN A 66 -8.42 0.50 -9.15
C ASN A 66 -9.89 0.06 -9.08
N PHE A 67 -10.43 -0.23 -7.89
CA PHE A 67 -11.83 -0.56 -7.67
C PHE A 67 -12.76 0.59 -8.04
N ILE A 68 -12.50 1.80 -7.51
CA ILE A 68 -13.26 3.02 -7.85
C ILE A 68 -13.25 3.24 -9.36
N ASN A 69 -12.09 3.08 -9.99
CA ASN A 69 -11.98 3.29 -11.41
C ASN A 69 -12.72 2.22 -12.22
N HIS A 70 -12.66 0.96 -11.80
CA HIS A 70 -13.34 -0.14 -12.49
C HIS A 70 -14.86 0.04 -12.51
N PHE A 71 -15.45 0.42 -11.37
CA PHE A 71 -16.89 0.49 -11.21
C PHE A 71 -17.50 1.87 -11.49
N ILE A 72 -16.81 2.95 -11.12
CA ILE A 72 -17.39 4.31 -11.05
C ILE A 72 -16.81 5.21 -12.14
N LEU A 73 -15.50 5.49 -12.10
CA LEU A 73 -14.92 6.60 -12.87
C LEU A 73 -14.49 6.23 -14.30
N LYS A 74 -13.97 5.02 -14.51
CA LYS A 74 -13.46 4.53 -15.80
C LYS A 74 -12.54 5.55 -16.52
N SER A 75 -11.71 6.23 -15.75
CA SER A 75 -10.85 7.33 -16.19
C SER A 75 -9.37 6.97 -16.05
N LYS A 76 -8.65 6.98 -17.18
CA LYS A 76 -7.19 6.79 -17.19
C LYS A 76 -6.47 7.89 -16.43
N PHE A 77 -6.99 9.12 -16.54
CA PHE A 77 -6.39 10.28 -15.92
C PHE A 77 -6.47 10.19 -14.40
N PHE A 78 -7.60 9.73 -13.85
CA PHE A 78 -7.73 9.44 -12.42
C PHE A 78 -6.67 8.46 -11.94
N ILE A 79 -6.56 7.27 -12.54
CA ILE A 79 -5.57 6.26 -12.15
C ILE A 79 -4.15 6.83 -12.24
N ALA A 80 -3.82 7.46 -13.37
CA ALA A 80 -2.49 8.02 -13.59
C ALA A 80 -2.13 9.03 -12.51
N THR A 81 -3.00 10.01 -12.24
CA THR A 81 -2.78 11.02 -11.20
C THR A 81 -2.65 10.38 -9.82
N THR A 82 -3.57 9.52 -9.42
CA THR A 82 -3.52 8.90 -8.07
C THR A 82 -2.28 8.03 -7.88
N LEU A 83 -1.98 7.14 -8.82
CA LEU A 83 -0.90 6.17 -8.62
C LEU A 83 0.49 6.78 -8.83
N LEU A 84 0.66 7.72 -9.76
CA LEU A 84 1.93 8.43 -9.92
C LEU A 84 2.24 9.32 -8.72
N VAL A 85 1.25 10.07 -8.22
CA VAL A 85 1.47 10.94 -7.05
C VAL A 85 1.76 10.10 -5.81
N SER A 86 1.09 8.96 -5.61
CA SER A 86 1.45 8.04 -4.54
C SER A 86 2.86 7.46 -4.71
N LEU A 87 3.29 7.05 -5.91
CA LEU A 87 4.66 6.60 -6.13
C LEU A 87 5.69 7.69 -5.84
N LEU A 88 5.43 8.93 -6.26
CA LEU A 88 6.29 10.08 -5.94
C LEU A 88 6.39 10.29 -4.43
N PHE A 89 5.29 10.17 -3.70
CA PHE A 89 5.31 10.22 -2.24
C PHE A 89 6.23 9.15 -1.64
N TYR A 90 6.12 7.88 -2.08
CA TYR A 90 7.00 6.80 -1.60
C TYR A 90 8.48 7.03 -1.97
N ALA A 91 8.75 7.62 -3.14
CA ALA A 91 10.10 8.01 -3.52
C ALA A 91 10.66 9.13 -2.61
N LEU A 92 9.81 10.08 -2.18
CA LEU A 92 10.22 11.16 -1.27
C LEU A 92 10.49 10.65 0.16
N ILE A 93 9.75 9.64 0.62
CA ILE A 93 10.00 8.99 1.92
C ILE A 93 11.00 7.81 1.82
N ASN A 94 11.75 7.70 0.72
CA ASN A 94 12.62 6.54 0.46
C ASN A 94 13.65 6.30 1.56
N ASN A 95 14.23 7.34 2.16
CA ASN A 95 15.18 7.17 3.27
C ASN A 95 14.54 6.40 4.44
N LEU A 96 13.28 6.73 4.75
CA LEU A 96 12.53 6.09 5.81
C LEU A 96 12.22 4.63 5.47
N VAL A 97 11.85 4.37 4.20
CA VAL A 97 11.61 3.01 3.69
C VAL A 97 12.92 2.19 3.71
N HIS A 98 14.04 2.80 3.36
CA HIS A 98 15.36 2.17 3.33
C HIS A 98 15.80 1.77 4.75
N ASP A 99 15.66 2.65 5.74
CA ASP A 99 16.00 2.37 7.13
C ASP A 99 15.19 1.16 7.67
N LEU A 100 13.92 1.05 7.28
CA LEU A 100 13.08 -0.09 7.64
C LEU A 100 13.60 -1.39 7.01
N ILE A 101 13.95 -1.37 5.72
CA ILE A 101 14.43 -2.54 5.00
C ILE A 101 15.80 -2.98 5.53
N ASP A 102 16.73 -2.05 5.71
CA ASP A 102 18.09 -2.31 6.23
C ASP A 102 18.05 -3.00 7.59
N TYR A 103 17.14 -2.57 8.47
CA TYR A 103 16.94 -3.20 9.76
C TYR A 103 16.64 -4.71 9.63
N PHE A 104 15.76 -5.10 8.71
CA PHE A 104 15.40 -6.51 8.54
C PHE A 104 16.43 -7.33 7.77
N ILE A 105 17.22 -6.71 6.88
CA ILE A 105 18.34 -7.38 6.22
C ILE A 105 19.46 -7.67 7.22
N THR A 106 19.72 -6.75 8.15
CA THR A 106 20.78 -6.87 9.16
C THR A 106 20.38 -7.73 10.36
N LEU A 107 19.08 -7.90 10.63
CA LEU A 107 18.57 -8.83 11.62
C LEU A 107 18.70 -10.27 11.09
N PRO A 108 19.13 -11.26 11.91
CA PRO A 108 19.22 -12.66 11.49
C PRO A 108 17.82 -13.30 11.35
N LEU A 109 17.09 -12.90 10.31
CA LEU A 109 15.82 -13.52 9.92
C LEU A 109 16.08 -14.91 9.33
N SER A 110 15.07 -15.78 9.41
CA SER A 110 15.05 -16.98 8.57
C SER A 110 14.97 -16.59 7.09
N GLU A 111 15.57 -17.41 6.21
CA GLU A 111 15.57 -17.18 4.76
C GLU A 111 14.14 -17.02 4.22
N ASP A 112 13.21 -17.86 4.69
CA ASP A 112 11.80 -17.81 4.30
C ASP A 112 11.14 -16.47 4.63
N THR A 113 11.48 -15.86 5.77
CA THR A 113 10.94 -14.57 6.15
C THR A 113 11.51 -13.46 5.29
N LEU A 114 12.84 -13.45 5.11
CA LEU A 114 13.49 -12.43 4.29
C LEU A 114 12.94 -12.47 2.87
N MET A 115 12.75 -13.68 2.32
CA MET A 115 12.08 -13.87 1.03
C MET A 115 10.65 -13.34 1.05
N GLY A 116 9.87 -13.66 2.09
CA GLY A 116 8.52 -13.13 2.29
C GLY A 116 8.48 -11.59 2.31
N LEU A 117 9.45 -10.94 2.95
CA LEU A 117 9.57 -9.48 2.99
C LEU A 117 9.79 -8.91 1.60
N ILE A 118 10.79 -9.44 0.89
CA ILE A 118 11.14 -9.00 -0.45
C ILE A 118 9.94 -9.18 -1.38
N LEU A 119 9.28 -10.34 -1.34
CA LEU A 119 8.09 -10.59 -2.14
C LEU A 119 6.94 -9.64 -1.80
N PHE A 120 6.75 -9.29 -0.53
CA PHE A 120 5.71 -8.33 -0.14
C PHE A 120 5.99 -6.93 -0.72
N ILE A 121 7.23 -6.46 -0.61
CA ILE A 121 7.67 -5.16 -1.14
C ILE A 121 7.53 -5.15 -2.67
N VAL A 122 8.07 -6.17 -3.35
CA VAL A 122 8.03 -6.30 -4.81
C VAL A 122 6.60 -6.42 -5.31
N THR A 123 5.73 -7.17 -4.62
CA THR A 123 4.31 -7.29 -5.00
C THR A 123 3.61 -5.93 -4.87
N THR A 124 3.89 -5.18 -3.81
CA THR A 124 3.26 -3.88 -3.56
C THR A 124 3.63 -2.85 -4.64
N ILE A 125 4.94 -2.68 -4.88
CA ILE A 125 5.44 -1.75 -5.90
C ILE A 125 5.04 -2.25 -7.30
N GLY A 126 5.23 -3.54 -7.56
CA GLY A 126 4.92 -4.20 -8.81
C GLY A 126 3.45 -4.08 -9.20
N TYR A 127 2.52 -4.20 -8.26
CA TYR A 127 1.10 -4.01 -8.51
C TYR A 127 0.76 -2.57 -8.94
N THR A 128 1.37 -1.58 -8.31
CA THR A 128 1.18 -0.17 -8.67
C THR A 128 1.73 0.11 -10.07
N LEU A 129 2.94 -0.36 -10.37
CA LEU A 129 3.54 -0.24 -11.69
C LEU A 129 2.73 -0.99 -12.75
N TYR A 130 2.26 -2.20 -12.45
CA TYR A 130 1.40 -2.98 -13.33
C TYR A 130 0.11 -2.22 -13.68
N SER A 131 -0.51 -1.56 -12.69
CA SER A 131 -1.69 -0.71 -12.88
C SER A 131 -1.43 0.43 -13.85
N LEU A 132 -0.28 1.11 -13.71
CA LEU A 132 0.12 2.19 -14.61
C LEU A 132 0.47 1.66 -16.01
N ILE A 133 1.17 0.52 -16.11
CA ILE A 133 1.59 -0.07 -17.38
C ILE A 133 0.38 -0.42 -18.24
N LEU A 134 -0.68 -0.98 -17.65
CA LEU A 134 -1.90 -1.32 -18.37
C LEU A 134 -2.59 -0.11 -19.02
N LEU A 135 -2.43 1.09 -18.46
CA LEU A 135 -2.96 2.30 -19.07
C LEU A 135 -2.32 2.59 -20.44
N PHE A 136 -1.03 2.30 -20.63
CA PHE A 136 -0.35 2.44 -21.92
C PHE A 136 -0.91 1.49 -22.98
N PHE A 137 -1.42 0.33 -22.56
CA PHE A 137 -2.12 -0.61 -23.42
C PHE A 137 -3.62 -0.29 -23.60
N ASN A 138 -4.07 0.89 -23.14
CA ASN A 138 -5.47 1.32 -23.14
C ASN A 138 -6.42 0.33 -22.44
N LYS A 139 -5.91 -0.45 -21.47
CA LYS A 139 -6.68 -1.42 -20.70
C LYS A 139 -6.79 -0.98 -19.25
N PHE A 140 -7.88 -1.36 -18.61
CA PHE A 140 -8.03 -1.27 -17.16
C PHE A 140 -7.68 -2.61 -16.52
N ILE A 141 -7.29 -2.58 -15.25
CA ILE A 141 -7.03 -3.81 -14.50
C ILE A 141 -8.33 -4.65 -14.43
N PRO A 142 -8.24 -5.96 -14.75
CA PRO A 142 -9.34 -6.90 -14.50
C PRO A 142 -9.63 -7.03 -13.01
N LEU A 143 -10.91 -7.12 -12.64
CA LEU A 143 -11.35 -7.25 -11.26
C LEU A 143 -10.65 -8.40 -10.51
N SER A 144 -10.45 -9.54 -11.18
CA SER A 144 -9.74 -10.69 -10.59
C SER A 144 -8.34 -10.34 -10.11
N HIS A 145 -7.62 -9.49 -10.85
CA HIS A 145 -6.26 -9.09 -10.49
C HIS A 145 -6.29 -8.15 -9.28
N ILE A 146 -7.24 -7.22 -9.22
CA ILE A 146 -7.43 -6.36 -8.04
C ILE A 146 -7.61 -7.21 -6.79
N ILE A 147 -8.48 -8.23 -6.87
CA ILE A 147 -8.77 -9.14 -5.75
C ILE A 147 -7.51 -9.94 -5.38
N ILE A 148 -6.82 -10.53 -6.35
CA ILE A 148 -5.60 -11.33 -6.12
C ILE A 148 -4.53 -10.50 -5.41
N PHE A 149 -4.20 -9.30 -5.92
CA PHE A 149 -3.17 -8.45 -5.29
C PHE A 149 -3.59 -8.00 -3.89
N THR A 150 -4.87 -7.69 -3.68
CA THR A 150 -5.38 -7.35 -2.34
C THR A 150 -5.21 -8.50 -1.35
N LEU A 151 -5.59 -9.72 -1.76
CA LEU A 151 -5.46 -10.91 -0.93
C LEU A 151 -4.00 -11.25 -0.65
N LEU A 152 -3.11 -11.12 -1.64
CA LEU A 152 -1.67 -11.31 -1.43
C LEU A 152 -1.13 -10.32 -0.39
N GLY A 153 -1.47 -9.04 -0.50
CA GLY A 153 -1.04 -8.03 0.48
C GLY A 153 -1.50 -8.32 1.91
N LEU A 154 -2.77 -8.73 2.06
CA LEU A 154 -3.33 -9.12 3.35
C LEU A 154 -2.66 -10.39 3.91
N SER A 155 -2.43 -11.40 3.07
CA SER A 155 -1.77 -12.65 3.46
C SER A 155 -0.33 -12.40 3.91
N TYR A 156 0.45 -11.60 3.18
CA TYR A 156 1.80 -11.22 3.60
C TYR A 156 1.78 -10.47 4.92
N SER A 157 0.85 -9.53 5.09
CA SER A 157 0.73 -8.77 6.33
C SER A 157 0.38 -9.67 7.52
N ALA A 158 -0.57 -10.59 7.35
CA ALA A 158 -0.93 -11.57 8.38
C ALA A 158 0.26 -12.48 8.73
N PHE A 159 1.01 -12.95 7.74
CA PHE A 159 2.23 -13.72 7.96
C PHE A 159 3.27 -12.93 8.76
N PHE A 160 3.52 -11.66 8.42
CA PHE A 160 4.47 -10.81 9.16
C PHE A 160 4.02 -10.52 10.59
N ILE A 161 2.72 -10.27 10.80
CA ILE A 161 2.16 -10.06 12.13
C ILE A 161 2.40 -11.30 12.99
N ASN A 162 2.05 -12.49 12.48
CA ASN A 162 2.21 -13.75 13.19
C ASN A 162 3.65 -14.05 13.58
N SER A 163 4.60 -13.69 12.70
CA SER A 163 6.01 -14.02 12.87
C SER A 163 6.76 -13.03 13.76
N TYR A 164 6.38 -11.74 13.77
CA TYR A 164 7.20 -10.68 14.39
C TYR A 164 6.47 -9.70 15.30
N CYS A 165 5.15 -9.60 15.20
CA CYS A 165 4.38 -8.71 16.07
C CYS A 165 3.87 -9.50 17.28
N TYR A 166 2.92 -10.40 17.03
CA TYR A 166 2.27 -11.22 18.04
C TYR A 166 1.86 -12.53 17.36
N PRO A 167 1.98 -13.70 18.03
CA PRO A 167 1.42 -14.92 17.49
C PRO A 167 -0.08 -14.70 17.29
N ILE A 168 -0.57 -14.80 16.06
CA ILE A 168 -2.00 -14.63 15.74
C ILE A 168 -2.84 -15.64 16.55
N VAL A 169 -2.25 -16.80 16.86
CA VAL A 169 -2.82 -17.84 17.71
C VAL A 169 -3.16 -17.32 19.11
N GLU A 170 -2.37 -16.41 19.69
CA GLU A 170 -2.65 -15.83 21.02
C GLU A 170 -3.80 -14.81 21.02
N ILE A 171 -4.14 -14.26 19.85
CA ILE A 171 -5.29 -13.36 19.71
C ILE A 171 -6.57 -14.19 19.66
N PHE A 172 -6.58 -15.28 18.88
CA PHE A 172 -7.74 -16.17 18.80
C PHE A 172 -7.96 -17.03 20.04
N SER A 173 -6.93 -17.29 20.84
CA SER A 173 -7.08 -18.01 22.12
C SER A 173 -7.69 -17.15 23.24
N LYS A 174 -7.82 -15.84 23.03
CA LYS A 174 -8.45 -14.89 23.96
C LYS A 174 -9.91 -14.57 23.64
N PHE A 175 -10.46 -15.15 22.57
CA PHE A 175 -11.88 -15.07 22.18
C PHE A 175 -12.54 -16.44 22.31
#